data_AF-A0A6C0AVJ9-F1
#
_entry.id   AF-A0A6C0AVJ9-F1
#
_cell.length_a   1.000
_cell.length_b   1.000
_cell.length_c   1.000
_cell.angle_alpha   90.00
_cell.angle_beta   90.00
_cell.angle_gamma   90.00
#
_symmetry.space_group_name_H-M   'P 1'
#
loop_
_entity.id
_entity.type
_entity.pdbx_description
1 polymer ?
#
loop_
_entity_poly.entity_id
_entity_poly.type
_entity_poly.pdbx_seq_one_letter_code
_entity_poly.pdbx_strand_id
1 'polypeptide(L)'
;MQERSESEIHMIESLEVKRKNEYTKEDKQWLRLQLKEYSANNKCYIMTTRFSNETFEENKKYRDSLSKVKCIYCCPDAIARSIPFETTLFVLEMNNSENKIVGIGKVKNVPKLQKYIVYNENNYNRYQYIGKQRIDRNEMDDEEEEIMQLFDNWCFKGMGHMKRGQGIKSFPLDKLYFHSRFINIHKVIKRMFKKRACTNIVNTSEKES
;
A
#
# COMPACT_ATOMS: atom_id res chain seq x y z
N MET A 1 -1.41 -2.69 -22.14
CA MET A 1 -2.23 -3.36 -21.10
C MET A 1 -2.60 -4.68 -21.72
N GLN A 2 -2.52 -5.82 -21.03
CA GLN A 2 -2.99 -7.06 -21.66
C GLN A 2 -4.51 -6.88 -21.81
N GLU A 3 -5.00 -6.91 -23.05
CA GLU A 3 -6.42 -6.74 -23.34
C GLU A 3 -7.16 -7.91 -22.69
N ARG A 4 -8.13 -7.60 -21.83
CA ARG A 4 -8.98 -8.58 -21.18
C ARG A 4 -10.00 -9.07 -22.21
N SER A 5 -10.34 -10.35 -22.18
CA SER A 5 -11.40 -10.86 -23.04
C SER A 5 -12.76 -10.27 -22.63
N GLU A 6 -13.68 -10.15 -23.58
CA GLU A 6 -15.07 -9.72 -23.29
C GLU A 6 -15.73 -10.62 -22.23
N SER A 7 -15.45 -11.92 -22.27
CA SER A 7 -15.91 -12.88 -21.27
C SER A 7 -15.38 -12.60 -19.86
N GLU A 8 -14.13 -12.15 -19.74
CA GLU A 8 -13.54 -11.76 -18.46
C GLU A 8 -14.19 -10.48 -17.93
N ILE A 9 -14.41 -9.49 -18.80
CA ILE A 9 -15.07 -8.23 -18.44
C ILE A 9 -16.49 -8.50 -17.93
N HIS A 10 -17.28 -9.26 -18.67
CA HIS A 10 -18.65 -9.62 -18.28
C HIS A 10 -18.67 -10.34 -16.93
N MET A 11 -17.72 -11.25 -16.69
CA MET A 11 -17.62 -11.94 -15.41
C MET A 11 -17.30 -10.97 -14.26
N ILE A 12 -16.39 -10.03 -14.46
CA ILE A 12 -16.06 -9.00 -13.45
C ILE A 12 -17.28 -8.17 -13.10
N GLU A 13 -18.00 -7.66 -14.10
CA GLU A 13 -19.22 -6.86 -13.89
C GLU A 13 -20.26 -7.66 -13.09
N SER A 14 -20.43 -8.94 -13.41
CA SER A 14 -21.34 -9.81 -12.66
C SER A 14 -20.95 -9.98 -11.19
N LEU A 15 -19.64 -10.09 -10.90
CA LEU A 15 -19.13 -10.26 -9.55
C LEU A 15 -19.20 -8.97 -8.73
N GLU A 16 -19.08 -7.80 -9.36
CA GLU A 16 -19.19 -6.53 -8.64
C GLU A 16 -20.61 -6.21 -8.18
N VAL A 17 -21.62 -6.67 -8.91
CA VAL A 17 -23.03 -6.53 -8.53
C VAL A 17 -23.39 -7.48 -7.39
N LYS A 18 -22.82 -8.70 -7.39
CA LYS A 18 -23.03 -9.71 -6.34
C LYS A 18 -22.35 -9.29 -5.04
N ARG A 19 -22.99 -9.58 -3.90
CA ARG A 19 -22.27 -9.56 -2.61
C ARG A 19 -21.36 -10.77 -2.53
N LYS A 20 -20.20 -10.66 -1.86
CA LYS A 20 -19.22 -11.76 -1.75
C LYS A 20 -19.79 -13.07 -1.17
N ASN A 21 -20.82 -12.99 -0.33
CA ASN A 21 -21.50 -14.16 0.23
C ASN A 21 -22.39 -14.88 -0.80
N GLU A 22 -22.75 -14.23 -1.90
CA GLU A 22 -23.58 -14.76 -2.99
C GLU A 22 -22.74 -15.45 -4.09
N TYR A 23 -21.41 -15.40 -4.00
CA TYR A 23 -20.54 -16.02 -4.99
C TYR A 23 -20.68 -17.55 -4.96
N THR A 24 -20.94 -18.14 -6.13
CA THR A 24 -20.98 -19.60 -6.32
C THR A 24 -19.58 -20.21 -6.12
N LYS A 25 -19.50 -21.55 -6.17
CA LYS A 25 -18.22 -22.24 -6.08
C LYS A 25 -17.37 -21.94 -7.32
N GLU A 26 -18.01 -21.88 -8.48
CA GLU A 26 -17.40 -21.57 -9.78
C GLU A 26 -16.88 -20.13 -9.81
N ASP A 27 -17.69 -19.17 -9.33
CA ASP A 27 -17.29 -17.76 -9.18
C ASP A 27 -16.00 -17.64 -8.36
N LYS A 28 -15.95 -18.34 -7.21
CA LYS A 28 -14.78 -18.33 -6.30
C LYS A 28 -13.56 -18.97 -6.94
N GLN A 29 -13.73 -20.09 -7.66
CA GLN A 29 -12.64 -20.77 -8.34
C GLN A 29 -12.07 -19.91 -9.47
N TRP A 30 -12.94 -19.33 -10.29
CA TRP A 30 -12.57 -18.42 -11.36
C TRP A 30 -11.80 -17.22 -10.81
N LEU A 31 -12.36 -16.52 -9.81
CA LEU A 31 -11.72 -15.37 -9.20
C LEU A 31 -10.35 -15.71 -8.60
N ARG A 32 -10.23 -16.87 -7.93
CA ARG A 32 -8.94 -17.32 -7.37
C ARG A 32 -7.87 -17.47 -8.45
N LEU A 33 -8.21 -18.03 -9.62
CA LEU A 33 -7.28 -18.19 -10.74
C LEU A 33 -6.85 -16.82 -11.27
N GLN A 34 -7.81 -15.92 -11.49
CA GLN A 34 -7.54 -14.56 -11.96
C GLN A 34 -6.65 -13.77 -11.00
N LEU A 35 -6.94 -13.83 -9.69
CA LEU A 35 -6.12 -13.17 -8.67
C LEU A 35 -4.70 -13.76 -8.60
N LYS A 36 -4.54 -15.06 -8.80
CA LYS A 36 -3.22 -15.71 -8.83
C LYS A 36 -2.39 -15.18 -10.00
N GLU A 37 -2.97 -15.12 -11.20
CA GLU A 37 -2.32 -14.58 -12.38
C GLU A 37 -2.00 -13.08 -12.22
N TYR A 38 -2.98 -12.31 -11.76
CA TYR A 38 -2.80 -10.89 -11.50
C TYR A 38 -1.68 -10.63 -10.48
N SER A 39 -1.60 -11.41 -9.40
CA SER A 39 -0.52 -11.30 -8.42
C SER A 39 0.83 -11.68 -9.01
N ALA A 40 0.90 -12.74 -9.83
CA ALA A 40 2.15 -13.19 -10.45
C ALA A 40 2.74 -12.13 -11.39
N ASN A 41 1.87 -11.37 -12.07
CA ASN A 41 2.26 -10.29 -12.96
C ASN A 41 2.70 -9.01 -12.22
N ASN A 42 2.43 -8.90 -10.91
CA ASN A 42 2.82 -7.76 -10.09
C ASN A 42 4.04 -8.08 -9.20
N LYS A 43 5.22 -7.55 -9.56
CA LYS A 43 6.47 -7.72 -8.79
C LYS A 43 6.56 -6.89 -7.48
N CYS A 44 5.44 -6.32 -7.03
CA CYS A 44 5.37 -5.47 -5.84
C CYS A 44 3.99 -5.60 -5.20
N TYR A 45 3.91 -5.29 -3.91
CA TYR A 45 2.70 -5.43 -3.13
C TYR A 45 2.28 -4.10 -2.51
N ILE A 46 0.97 -3.84 -2.51
CA ILE A 46 0.36 -2.74 -1.78
C ILE A 46 -0.06 -3.27 -0.41
N MET A 47 0.40 -2.58 0.63
CA MET A 47 0.20 -2.93 2.03
C MET A 47 -0.47 -1.76 2.75
N THR A 48 -0.99 -2.01 3.93
CA THR A 48 -1.60 -1.00 4.79
C THR A 48 -0.95 -1.07 6.17
N THR A 49 -0.70 0.09 6.76
CA THR A 49 -0.41 0.25 8.18
C THR A 49 -1.43 1.21 8.78
N ARG A 50 -1.66 1.13 10.09
CA ARG A 50 -2.74 1.84 10.78
C ARG A 50 -2.15 2.66 11.90
N PHE A 51 -2.47 3.94 11.89
CA PHE A 51 -2.08 4.91 12.90
C PHE A 51 -3.31 5.48 13.59
N SER A 52 -3.23 5.69 14.90
CA SER A 52 -3.94 6.79 15.56
C SER A 52 -3.16 8.09 15.34
N ASN A 53 -3.78 9.24 15.65
CA ASN A 53 -3.08 10.53 15.66
C ASN A 53 -1.80 10.46 16.53
N GLU A 54 -1.83 9.83 17.70
CA GLU A 54 -0.66 9.75 18.59
C GLU A 54 0.47 8.95 17.94
N THR A 55 0.18 7.73 17.47
CA THR A 55 1.20 6.87 16.85
C THR A 55 1.73 7.44 15.53
N PHE A 56 0.92 8.21 14.80
CA PHE A 56 1.40 8.93 13.62
C PHE A 56 2.42 10.01 13.99
N GLU A 57 2.14 10.79 15.05
CA GLU A 57 3.04 11.83 15.54
C GLU A 57 4.34 11.26 16.12
N GLU A 58 4.28 10.14 16.87
CA GLU A 58 5.48 9.40 17.30
C GLU A 58 6.33 8.98 16.09
N ASN A 59 5.69 8.39 15.08
CA ASN A 59 6.38 7.97 13.86
C ASN A 59 7.01 9.16 13.13
N LYS A 60 6.26 10.27 12.99
CA LYS A 60 6.72 11.50 12.33
C LYS A 60 7.95 12.07 13.03
N LYS A 61 7.88 12.31 14.34
CA LYS A 61 9.02 12.77 15.16
C LYS A 61 10.24 11.88 14.98
N TYR A 62 10.04 10.56 14.95
CA TYR A 62 11.12 9.62 14.76
C TYR A 62 11.78 9.72 13.38
N ARG A 63 10.98 9.79 12.31
CA ARG A 63 11.50 9.96 10.95
C ARG A 63 12.26 11.28 10.81
N ASP A 64 11.74 12.36 11.39
CA ASP A 64 12.35 13.69 11.33
C ASP A 64 13.73 13.73 12.03
N SER A 65 13.94 12.87 13.04
CA SER A 65 15.24 12.69 13.70
C SER A 65 16.29 11.95 12.87
N LEU A 66 15.91 11.31 11.76
CA LEU A 66 16.78 10.44 10.96
C LEU A 66 16.89 10.91 9.49
N SER A 67 18.01 11.53 9.14
CA SER A 67 18.22 12.07 7.78
C SER A 67 18.12 11.03 6.65
N LYS A 68 18.52 9.77 6.91
CA LYS A 68 18.57 8.67 5.92
C LYS A 68 17.30 7.82 5.85
N VAL A 69 16.39 7.95 6.81
CA VAL A 69 15.17 7.14 6.91
C VAL A 69 13.97 8.01 6.58
N LYS A 70 13.29 7.72 5.47
CA LYS A 70 12.11 8.50 5.04
C LYS A 70 10.79 7.86 5.42
N CYS A 71 10.76 6.54 5.61
CA CYS A 71 9.63 5.85 6.25
C CYS A 71 10.14 4.70 7.11
N ILE A 72 9.43 4.44 8.20
CA ILE A 72 9.67 3.32 9.10
C ILE A 72 8.33 2.79 9.58
N TYR A 73 8.16 1.48 9.50
CA TYR A 73 6.94 0.80 9.92
C TYR A 73 7.31 -0.28 10.91
N CYS A 74 6.93 -0.07 12.18
CA CYS A 74 7.10 -1.07 13.21
C CYS A 74 5.78 -1.79 13.47
N CYS A 75 5.85 -3.09 13.71
CA CYS A 75 4.69 -3.93 13.98
C CYS A 75 5.02 -5.08 14.94
N PRO A 76 4.02 -5.60 15.67
CA PRO A 76 4.20 -6.68 16.64
C PRO A 76 4.45 -8.04 15.96
N ASP A 77 4.00 -8.20 14.72
CA ASP A 77 4.16 -9.41 13.92
C ASP A 77 4.87 -9.10 12.59
N ALA A 78 5.63 -10.06 12.08
CA ALA A 78 6.20 -9.97 10.73
C ALA A 78 5.09 -10.00 9.66
N ILE A 79 5.40 -9.43 8.49
CA ILE A 79 4.55 -9.56 7.29
C ILE A 79 4.34 -11.05 6.96
N ALA A 80 3.13 -11.37 6.49
CA ALA A 80 2.73 -12.73 6.17
C ALA A 80 3.72 -13.41 5.20
N ARG A 81 4.01 -14.69 5.45
CA ARG A 81 4.94 -15.52 4.64
C ARG A 81 4.54 -15.67 3.18
N SER A 82 3.27 -15.43 2.85
CA SER A 82 2.78 -15.41 1.48
C SER A 82 3.35 -14.26 0.64
N ILE A 83 3.88 -13.21 1.29
CA ILE A 83 4.57 -12.11 0.61
C ILE A 83 6.06 -12.46 0.55
N PRO A 84 6.66 -12.62 -0.65
CA PRO A 84 8.03 -13.09 -0.76
C PRO A 84 9.04 -12.12 -0.11
N PHE A 85 10.12 -12.67 0.42
CA PHE A 85 11.22 -11.90 1.00
C PHE A 85 11.86 -10.96 -0.04
N GLU A 86 12.42 -9.84 0.40
CA GLU A 86 13.07 -8.82 -0.46
C GLU A 86 12.21 -8.15 -1.54
N THR A 87 10.93 -8.48 -1.61
CA THR A 87 9.99 -7.81 -2.50
C THR A 87 9.77 -6.37 -2.11
N THR A 88 9.46 -5.54 -3.10
CA THR A 88 9.14 -4.13 -2.90
C THR A 88 7.70 -4.01 -2.40
N LEU A 89 7.52 -3.27 -1.30
CA LEU A 89 6.23 -3.00 -0.68
C LEU A 89 5.94 -1.51 -0.73
N PHE A 90 4.72 -1.15 -1.11
CA PHE A 90 4.17 0.18 -0.98
C PHE A 90 3.17 0.17 0.17
N VAL A 91 3.51 0.84 1.27
CA VAL A 91 2.71 0.84 2.49
C VAL A 91 1.88 2.11 2.52
N LEU A 92 0.57 1.96 2.47
CA LEU A 92 -0.39 3.04 2.68
C LEU A 92 -0.47 3.36 4.18
N GLU A 93 -0.19 4.61 4.52
CA GLU A 93 -0.24 5.13 5.89
C GLU A 93 -1.68 5.55 6.23
N MET A 94 -2.45 4.65 6.85
CA MET A 94 -3.83 4.94 7.21
C MET A 94 -3.89 5.65 8.57
N ASN A 95 -4.26 6.94 8.60
CA ASN A 95 -4.67 7.59 9.84
C ASN A 95 -6.15 7.22 10.12
N ASN A 96 -6.36 6.29 11.04
CA ASN A 96 -7.67 5.77 11.41
C ASN A 96 -8.49 6.75 12.26
N SER A 97 -7.84 7.70 12.95
CA SER A 97 -8.50 8.77 13.70
C SER A 97 -9.14 9.79 12.75
N GLU A 98 -8.50 10.05 11.61
CA GLU A 98 -8.98 11.01 10.60
C GLU A 98 -9.71 10.35 9.41
N ASN A 99 -9.67 9.02 9.30
CA ASN A 99 -10.14 8.27 8.13
C ASN A 99 -9.49 8.73 6.82
N LYS A 100 -8.18 8.97 6.86
CA LYS A 100 -7.41 9.52 5.75
C LYS A 100 -6.11 8.76 5.52
N ILE A 101 -5.79 8.45 4.28
CA ILE A 101 -4.42 8.07 3.89
C ILE A 101 -3.56 9.31 3.95
N VAL A 102 -2.51 9.30 4.78
CA VAL A 102 -1.64 10.48 5.00
C VAL A 102 -0.33 10.41 4.21
N GLY A 103 -0.02 9.26 3.61
CA GLY A 103 1.15 9.09 2.78
C GLY A 103 1.36 7.66 2.31
N ILE A 104 2.40 7.47 1.51
CA ILE A 104 2.85 6.15 1.04
C ILE A 104 4.35 6.05 1.22
N GLY A 105 4.81 4.98 1.87
CA GLY A 105 6.24 4.67 1.92
C GLY A 105 6.60 3.42 1.12
N LYS A 106 7.82 3.42 0.59
CA LYS A 106 8.37 2.30 -0.18
C LYS A 106 9.47 1.61 0.63
N VAL A 107 9.23 0.35 0.95
CA VAL A 107 10.15 -0.49 1.75
C VAL A 107 10.43 -1.82 1.04
N LYS A 108 11.43 -2.54 1.55
CA LYS A 108 11.67 -3.94 1.20
C LYS A 108 11.10 -4.85 2.27
N ASN A 109 10.60 -6.03 1.87
CA ASN A 109 10.20 -7.08 2.81
C ASN A 109 11.43 -7.75 3.46
N VAL A 110 12.14 -6.99 4.29
CA VAL A 110 13.31 -7.42 5.06
C VAL A 110 13.13 -6.87 6.48
N PRO A 111 12.52 -7.66 7.39
CA PRO A 111 12.31 -7.20 8.75
C PRO A 111 13.66 -6.99 9.45
N LYS A 112 13.78 -5.89 10.18
CA LYS A 112 14.80 -5.68 11.21
C LYS A 112 14.16 -5.91 12.56
N LEU A 113 14.85 -6.62 13.44
CA LEU A 113 14.36 -6.91 14.78
C LEU A 113 14.85 -5.83 15.74
N GLN A 114 13.90 -5.16 16.42
CA GLN A 114 14.13 -4.26 17.55
C GLN A 114 15.30 -3.27 17.42
N LYS A 115 15.57 -2.76 16.21
CA LYS A 115 16.69 -1.83 15.97
C LYS A 115 16.39 -0.42 16.47
N TYR A 116 15.13 -0.01 16.36
CA TYR A 116 14.66 1.34 16.65
C TYR A 116 13.47 1.31 17.61
N ILE A 117 13.40 2.26 18.56
CA ILE A 117 12.26 2.43 19.46
C ILE A 117 11.48 3.62 18.95
N VAL A 118 10.44 3.35 18.15
CA VAL A 118 9.63 4.39 17.50
C VAL A 118 8.42 4.76 18.36
N TYR A 119 7.77 3.75 18.92
CA TYR A 119 6.55 3.92 19.70
C TYR A 119 6.79 3.70 21.18
N ASN A 120 6.02 4.37 22.04
CA ASN A 120 6.05 4.13 23.47
C ASN A 120 5.58 2.72 23.84
N GLU A 121 4.57 2.19 23.13
CA GLU A 121 4.15 0.80 23.26
C GLU A 121 5.18 -0.13 22.62
N ASN A 122 5.98 -0.78 23.47
CA ASN A 122 7.15 -1.54 23.04
C ASN A 122 6.81 -2.74 22.15
N ASN A 123 5.61 -3.32 22.29
CA ASN A 123 5.19 -4.44 21.44
C ASN A 123 5.14 -4.04 19.96
N TYR A 124 4.84 -2.78 19.64
CA TYR A 124 4.84 -2.30 18.27
C TYR A 124 6.25 -2.19 17.66
N ASN A 125 7.32 -2.19 18.45
CA ASN A 125 8.69 -2.03 17.97
C ASN A 125 9.37 -3.36 17.57
N ARG A 126 8.68 -4.50 17.62
CA ARG A 126 9.30 -5.84 17.44
C ARG A 126 9.90 -6.04 16.03
N TYR A 127 9.09 -5.89 14.99
CA TYR A 127 9.51 -6.01 13.60
C TYR A 127 9.49 -4.65 12.92
N GLN A 128 10.52 -4.34 12.14
CA GLN A 128 10.72 -3.00 11.59
C GLN A 128 11.07 -3.06 10.11
N TYR A 129 10.33 -2.30 9.32
CA TYR A 129 10.52 -2.17 7.88
C TYR A 129 10.86 -0.73 7.55
N ILE A 130 12.03 -0.52 6.94
CA ILE A 130 12.64 0.80 6.78
C ILE A 130 12.77 1.11 5.29
N GLY A 131 12.44 2.34 4.92
CA GLY A 131 12.50 2.82 3.55
C GLY A 131 13.22 4.17 3.43
N LYS A 132 13.86 4.36 2.29
CA LYS A 132 14.52 5.61 1.90
C LYS A 132 13.62 6.55 1.09
N GLN A 133 12.39 6.13 0.80
CA GLN A 133 11.44 6.91 0.03
C GLN A 133 10.07 6.89 0.71
N ARG A 134 9.48 8.07 0.88
CA ARG A 134 8.11 8.31 1.34
C ARG A 134 7.56 9.47 0.52
N ILE A 135 6.27 9.42 0.22
CA ILE A 135 5.52 10.51 -0.41
C ILE A 135 4.49 10.95 0.62
N ASP A 136 4.60 12.19 1.07
CA ASP A 136 3.53 12.78 1.87
C ASP A 136 2.33 13.07 0.97
N ARG A 137 1.11 12.85 1.44
CA ARG A 137 -0.07 13.14 0.62
C ARG A 137 -0.16 14.63 0.25
N ASN A 138 0.32 15.53 1.10
CA ASN A 138 0.30 16.96 0.80
C ASN A 138 1.27 17.35 -0.34
N GLU A 139 2.17 16.45 -0.75
CA GLU A 139 3.09 16.64 -1.87
C GLU A 139 2.55 16.05 -3.19
N MET A 140 1.33 15.49 -3.18
CA MET A 140 0.72 14.84 -4.34
C MET A 140 0.05 15.85 -5.27
N ASP A 141 0.07 15.56 -6.57
CA ASP A 141 -0.70 16.32 -7.56
C ASP A 141 -2.17 15.85 -7.62
N ASP A 142 -3.00 16.54 -8.40
CA ASP A 142 -4.44 16.27 -8.47
C ASP A 142 -4.75 14.84 -8.95
N GLU A 143 -3.99 14.30 -9.93
CA GLU A 143 -4.16 12.91 -10.38
C GLU A 143 -3.81 11.91 -9.25
N GLU A 144 -2.75 12.18 -8.51
CA GLU A 144 -2.32 11.37 -7.38
C GLU A 144 -3.32 11.44 -6.21
N GLU A 145 -3.93 12.61 -5.98
CA GLU A 145 -4.95 12.85 -4.96
C GLU A 145 -6.25 12.10 -5.25
N GLU A 146 -6.69 12.01 -6.51
CA GLU A 146 -7.85 11.18 -6.90
C GLU A 146 -7.64 9.70 -6.51
N ILE A 147 -6.43 9.18 -6.70
CA ILE A 147 -6.08 7.83 -6.24
C ILE A 147 -6.11 7.73 -4.72
N MET A 148 -5.72 8.78 -3.99
CA MET A 148 -5.78 8.77 -2.53
C MET A 148 -7.22 8.80 -2.02
N GLN A 149 -8.10 9.55 -2.67
CA GLN A 149 -9.54 9.57 -2.34
C GLN A 149 -10.20 8.21 -2.60
N LEU A 150 -9.81 7.53 -3.69
CA LEU A 150 -10.22 6.15 -3.93
C LEU A 150 -9.76 5.22 -2.79
N PHE A 151 -8.50 5.35 -2.35
CA PHE A 151 -8.02 4.60 -1.19
C PHE A 151 -8.75 4.96 0.10
N ASP A 152 -9.07 6.24 0.36
CA ASP A 152 -9.82 6.65 1.54
C ASP A 152 -11.19 5.92 1.57
N ASN A 153 -11.88 5.90 0.44
CA ASN A 153 -13.16 5.20 0.31
C ASN A 153 -12.99 3.69 0.56
N TRP A 154 -11.99 3.04 -0.03
CA TRP A 154 -11.76 1.62 0.16
C TRP A 154 -11.32 1.24 1.57
N CYS A 155 -10.49 2.07 2.21
CA CYS A 155 -9.83 1.78 3.48
C CYS A 155 -10.72 2.10 4.69
N PHE A 156 -11.58 3.11 4.61
CA PHE A 156 -12.30 3.61 5.78
C PHE A 156 -13.82 3.48 5.71
N LYS A 157 -14.41 3.24 4.53
CA LYS A 157 -15.86 3.22 4.33
C LYS A 157 -16.36 1.85 3.85
N GLY A 158 -17.64 1.61 4.08
CA GLY A 158 -18.35 0.42 3.59
C GLY A 158 -17.97 -0.89 4.26
N MET A 159 -18.56 -1.97 3.76
CA MET A 159 -18.28 -3.34 4.22
C MET A 159 -16.85 -3.75 3.80
N GLY A 160 -16.09 -4.30 4.75
CA GLY A 160 -14.71 -4.73 4.50
C GLY A 160 -13.68 -3.61 4.52
N HIS A 161 -14.00 -2.47 5.16
CA HIS A 161 -13.02 -1.43 5.47
C HIS A 161 -11.83 -2.00 6.26
N MET A 162 -10.66 -1.36 6.14
CA MET A 162 -9.37 -1.88 6.59
C MET A 162 -8.91 -1.27 7.92
N LYS A 163 -9.81 -0.68 8.70
CA LYS A 163 -9.49 -0.01 9.98
C LYS A 163 -9.07 -0.98 11.09
N ARG A 164 -9.30 -2.28 10.93
CA ARG A 164 -9.05 -3.31 11.96
C ARG A 164 -7.86 -4.21 11.59
N GLY A 165 -7.20 -4.74 12.60
CA GLY A 165 -6.05 -5.65 12.48
C GLY A 165 -4.73 -4.99 12.86
N GLN A 166 -3.81 -5.80 13.38
CA GLN A 166 -2.52 -5.36 13.94
C GLN A 166 -1.37 -5.48 12.93
N GLY A 167 -0.47 -4.49 12.94
CA GLY A 167 0.70 -4.45 12.07
C GLY A 167 0.39 -4.23 10.58
N ILE A 168 1.37 -4.57 9.73
CA ILE A 168 1.27 -4.37 8.29
C ILE A 168 0.44 -5.49 7.65
N LYS A 169 -0.62 -5.15 6.91
CA LYS A 169 -1.49 -6.11 6.22
C LYS A 169 -1.55 -5.83 4.72
N SER A 170 -1.65 -6.90 3.92
CA SER A 170 -1.85 -6.77 2.47
C SER A 170 -3.15 -6.05 2.16
N PHE A 171 -3.11 -5.16 1.18
CA PHE A 171 -4.32 -4.57 0.62
C PHE A 171 -5.11 -5.64 -0.15
N PRO A 172 -6.47 -5.64 -0.12
CA PRO A 172 -7.28 -6.63 -0.83
C PRO A 172 -6.98 -6.68 -2.33
N LEU A 173 -6.48 -7.83 -2.78
CA LEU A 173 -6.03 -8.01 -4.17
C LEU A 173 -7.18 -7.95 -5.18
N ASP A 174 -8.37 -8.38 -4.77
CA ASP A 174 -9.60 -8.32 -5.57
C ASP A 174 -10.00 -6.88 -5.91
N LYS A 175 -9.93 -5.94 -4.95
CA LYS A 175 -10.15 -4.51 -5.21
C LYS A 175 -9.20 -3.99 -6.29
N LEU A 176 -7.92 -4.36 -6.20
CA LEU A 176 -6.91 -3.97 -7.20
C LEU A 176 -7.16 -4.62 -8.56
N TYR A 177 -7.53 -5.89 -8.57
CA TYR A 177 -7.83 -6.64 -9.79
C TYR A 177 -9.05 -6.07 -10.52
N PHE A 178 -10.20 -5.91 -9.84
CA PHE A 178 -11.41 -5.38 -10.44
C PHE A 178 -11.22 -3.95 -10.95
N HIS A 179 -10.50 -3.11 -10.19
CA HIS A 179 -10.25 -1.74 -10.60
C HIS A 179 -9.23 -1.62 -11.74
N SER A 180 -8.37 -2.62 -11.93
CA SER A 180 -7.34 -2.60 -12.97
C SER A 180 -7.86 -2.66 -14.41
N ARG A 181 -9.18 -2.85 -14.62
CA ARG A 181 -9.82 -2.64 -15.93
C ARG A 181 -9.83 -1.15 -16.34
N PHE A 182 -9.87 -0.26 -15.36
CA PHE A 182 -9.84 1.19 -15.56
C PHE A 182 -8.41 1.69 -15.45
N ILE A 183 -7.75 1.37 -14.32
CA ILE A 183 -6.41 1.85 -14.03
C ILE A 183 -5.63 0.88 -13.16
N ASN A 184 -4.40 0.57 -13.59
CA ASN A 184 -3.51 -0.29 -12.84
C ASN A 184 -2.83 0.48 -11.71
N ILE A 185 -3.39 0.39 -10.51
CA ILE A 185 -2.90 1.07 -9.29
C ILE A 185 -1.41 0.80 -9.00
N HIS A 186 -0.91 -0.42 -9.23
CA HIS A 186 0.51 -0.72 -9.04
C HIS A 186 1.40 0.11 -9.97
N LYS A 187 0.97 0.34 -11.23
CA LYS A 187 1.70 1.19 -12.17
C LYS A 187 1.64 2.66 -11.77
N VAL A 188 0.49 3.12 -11.29
CA VAL A 188 0.32 4.51 -10.82
C VAL A 188 1.28 4.79 -9.66
N ILE A 189 1.24 3.98 -8.59
CA ILE A 189 2.12 4.16 -7.44
C ILE A 189 3.60 4.10 -7.87
N LYS A 190 3.99 3.18 -8.76
CA LYS A 190 5.37 3.16 -9.30
C LYS A 190 5.74 4.47 -10.00
N ARG A 191 4.82 5.05 -10.78
CA ARG A 191 5.01 6.35 -11.45
C ARG A 191 5.20 7.47 -10.43
N MET A 192 4.40 7.51 -9.36
CA MET A 192 4.51 8.51 -8.28
C MET A 192 5.93 8.56 -7.67
N PHE A 193 6.49 7.38 -7.36
CA PHE A 193 7.85 7.27 -6.83
C PHE A 193 8.93 7.52 -7.87
N LYS A 194 8.71 7.14 -9.13
CA LYS A 194 9.66 7.40 -10.22
C LYS A 194 9.76 8.90 -10.52
N LYS A 195 8.63 9.60 -10.57
CA LYS A 195 8.55 11.06 -10.76
C LYS A 195 9.48 11.78 -9.79
N ARG A 196 9.34 11.50 -8.50
CA ARG A 196 10.16 12.11 -7.43
C ARG A 196 11.62 11.65 -7.44
N ALA A 197 11.91 10.42 -7.87
CA ALA A 197 13.30 9.96 -8.00
C ALA A 197 14.04 10.69 -9.12
N CYS A 198 13.39 10.97 -10.26
CA CYS A 198 13.98 11.71 -11.37
C CYS A 198 14.22 13.20 -11.02
N THR A 199 13.28 13.86 -10.35
CA THR A 199 13.44 15.26 -9.92
C THR A 199 14.66 15.47 -9.01
N ASN A 200 14.92 14.52 -8.11
CA ASN A 200 16.08 14.60 -7.23
C ASN A 200 17.41 14.49 -7.99
N ILE A 201 17.47 13.75 -9.10
CA ILE A 201 18.69 13.61 -9.91
C ILE A 201 19.00 14.94 -10.62
N VAL A 202 18.00 15.55 -11.26
CA VAL A 202 18.16 16.83 -11.99
C VAL A 202 18.62 17.95 -11.05
N ASN A 203 18.02 18.05 -9.86
CA ASN A 203 18.39 19.06 -8.87
C ASN A 203 19.79 18.85 -8.25
N THR A 204 20.36 17.63 -8.37
CA THR A 204 21.74 17.36 -7.91
C THR A 204 22.74 17.77 -8.98
N SER A 205 22.45 17.54 -10.26
CA SER A 205 23.31 17.95 -11.38
C SER A 205 23.40 19.47 -11.57
N GLU A 206 22.33 20.22 -11.29
CA GLU A 206 22.33 21.69 -11.41
C GLU A 206 23.06 22.40 -10.26
N LYS A 207 23.33 21.72 -9.15
CA LYS A 207 24.10 22.26 -8.01
C LYS A 207 25.60 22.01 -8.11
N GLU A 208 26.02 21.18 -9.06
CA GLU A 208 27.42 20.81 -9.32
C GLU A 208 27.98 21.50 -10.58
N SER A 209 27.17 22.34 -11.25
CA SER A 209 27.52 23.19 -12.40
C SER A 209 27.54 24.66 -12.01
#